data_AF-A0A1S1LYU8-F1
#
_entry.id   AF-A0A1S1LYU8-F1
#
_cell.length_a   1.000
_cell.length_b   1.000
_cell.length_c   1.000
_cell.angle_alpha   90.00
_cell.angle_beta   90.00
_cell.angle_gamma   90.00
#
_symmetry.space_group_name_H-M   'P 1'
#
loop_
_entity.id
_entity.type
_entity.pdbx_description
1 polymer ?
#
loop_
_entity_poly.entity_id
_entity_poly.type
_entity_poly.pdbx_seq_one_letter_code
_entity_poly.pdbx_strand_id
1 'polypeptide(L)'
;MKRGLVVAIGGAAIIAAGLVGCSSDKSSTTVSGNGGAVATNSTAKVVIDGKEQKIEGAVVCQASNGNVNIVIGSGAQGFGAVVTEGDSPTVKSAGLGSLNGQSLAFSEGTPGANAKATKDGKKYHIEGTAIAVDMANPMQPSNKPFEIEVTCP
;
A
#
# COMPACT_ATOMS: atom_id res chain seq x y z
N MET A 1 32.69 -34.26 1.89
CA MET A 1 32.38 -33.39 3.05
C MET A 1 33.63 -32.59 3.42
N LYS A 2 33.48 -31.26 3.51
CA LYS A 2 34.30 -30.24 4.20
C LYS A 2 35.79 -30.07 3.82
N ARG A 3 36.04 -29.03 3.02
CA ARG A 3 37.26 -28.20 2.93
C ARG A 3 36.72 -26.77 2.75
N GLY A 4 36.89 -25.77 3.61
CA GLY A 4 38.04 -25.37 4.40
C GLY A 4 38.67 -24.14 3.72
N LEU A 5 38.40 -22.92 4.21
CA LEU A 5 39.30 -21.78 4.04
C LEU A 5 39.00 -20.68 5.08
N VAL A 6 40.02 -20.39 5.87
CA VAL A 6 40.18 -19.28 6.81
C VAL A 6 41.07 -18.24 6.13
N VAL A 7 40.69 -16.96 6.10
CA VAL A 7 41.56 -15.81 5.76
C VAL A 7 41.00 -14.61 6.55
N ALA A 8 41.58 -14.23 7.70
CA ALA A 8 42.78 -13.43 7.96
C ALA A 8 42.47 -11.93 8.15
N ILE A 9 42.67 -11.48 9.39
CA ILE A 9 42.60 -10.10 9.89
C ILE A 9 44.00 -9.49 9.74
N GLY A 10 44.11 -8.26 9.25
CA GLY A 10 45.32 -7.44 9.44
C GLY A 10 45.48 -6.24 8.50
N GLY A 11 45.85 -5.09 9.06
CA GLY A 11 46.52 -3.99 8.35
C GLY A 11 45.91 -2.60 8.53
N ALA A 12 46.68 -1.67 9.08
CA ALA A 12 46.27 -0.34 9.57
C ALA A 12 46.69 0.84 8.66
N ALA A 13 46.24 2.05 9.05
CA ALA A 13 46.78 3.40 8.76
C ALA A 13 46.25 4.07 7.44
N ILE A 14 45.99 5.40 7.27
CA ILE A 14 46.54 6.68 7.79
C ILE A 14 45.51 7.84 7.55
N ILE A 15 45.32 8.70 8.57
CA ILE A 15 45.26 10.20 8.65
C ILE A 15 44.47 11.10 7.65
N ALA A 16 43.78 12.09 8.28
CA ALA A 16 43.51 13.50 7.92
C ALA A 16 42.21 13.93 7.20
N ALA A 17 41.34 14.54 8.02
CA ALA A 17 40.86 15.94 7.94
C ALA A 17 40.36 16.51 6.60
N GLY A 18 39.06 16.79 6.60
CA GLY A 18 38.51 18.08 6.20
C GLY A 18 37.91 18.15 4.80
N LEU A 19 36.58 18.29 4.73
CA LEU A 19 35.87 19.20 3.83
C LEU A 19 34.45 19.39 4.40
N VAL A 20 34.11 20.65 4.65
CA VAL A 20 32.75 21.13 4.95
C VAL A 20 31.83 20.86 3.75
N GLY A 21 30.61 20.40 4.01
CA GLY A 21 29.61 20.16 2.96
C GLY A 21 28.25 19.85 3.58
N CYS A 22 27.32 20.78 3.43
CA CYS A 22 25.97 20.76 3.96
C CYS A 22 25.05 19.81 3.16
N SER A 23 24.00 19.35 3.84
CA SER A 23 22.73 18.83 3.31
C SER A 23 22.58 17.30 3.12
N SER A 24 21.65 16.78 3.94
CA SER A 24 20.72 15.67 3.67
C SER A 24 21.28 14.27 3.45
N ASP A 25 21.27 13.42 4.49
CA ASP A 25 21.18 11.94 4.43
C ASP A 25 20.87 11.45 5.86
N LYS A 26 20.11 10.38 6.16
CA LYS A 26 20.24 8.99 5.69
C LYS A 26 19.02 8.23 6.29
N SER A 27 18.34 7.29 5.63
CA SER A 27 18.94 6.05 5.16
C SER A 27 18.08 5.35 4.12
N SER A 28 18.65 5.23 2.93
CA SER A 28 18.35 4.17 1.97
C SER A 28 18.91 2.85 2.51
N THR A 29 18.02 1.88 2.72
CA THR A 29 18.41 0.47 2.79
C THR A 29 17.99 -0.16 1.48
N THR A 30 18.96 -0.34 0.58
CA THR A 30 18.81 -1.16 -0.62
C THR A 30 18.77 -2.61 -0.18
N VAL A 31 17.60 -3.26 -0.30
CA VAL A 31 17.49 -4.72 -0.35
C VAL A 31 17.05 -5.07 -1.75
N SER A 32 18.00 -5.59 -2.54
CA SER A 32 17.69 -6.29 -3.78
C SER A 32 17.19 -7.68 -3.41
N GLY A 33 15.92 -7.94 -3.69
CA GLY A 33 15.29 -9.25 -3.50
C GLY A 33 13.87 -9.22 -4.05
N ASN A 34 13.57 -10.09 -5.02
CA ASN A 34 12.22 -10.32 -5.51
C ASN A 34 11.31 -10.81 -4.35
N GLY A 35 10.51 -9.91 -3.79
CA GLY A 35 9.53 -10.18 -2.75
C GLY A 35 9.02 -8.87 -2.18
N GLY A 36 7.69 -8.68 -2.19
CA GLY A 36 7.01 -7.41 -1.91
C GLY A 36 7.63 -6.58 -0.76
N ALA A 37 7.81 -5.29 -1.03
CA ALA A 37 8.32 -4.37 -0.03
C ALA A 37 7.24 -4.14 1.05
N VAL A 38 7.66 -4.16 2.31
CA VAL A 38 6.85 -3.87 3.49
C VAL A 38 7.51 -2.69 4.19
N ALA A 39 6.83 -1.54 4.28
CA ALA A 39 7.32 -0.41 5.07
C ALA A 39 6.47 -0.22 6.32
N THR A 40 7.16 -0.12 7.45
CA THR A 40 6.61 0.15 8.78
C THR A 40 6.23 1.64 8.97
N ASN A 41 6.54 2.50 7.98
CA ASN A 41 6.27 3.95 7.99
C ASN A 41 5.40 4.42 6.81
N SER A 42 4.73 3.51 6.09
CA SER A 42 3.84 3.92 5.00
C SER A 42 2.62 4.63 5.55
N THR A 43 2.51 5.92 5.28
CA THR A 43 1.31 6.72 5.54
C THR A 43 0.19 6.24 4.61
N ALA A 44 -0.86 5.69 5.20
CA ALA A 44 -2.11 5.42 4.53
C ALA A 44 -3.24 6.16 5.26
N LYS A 45 -4.19 6.65 4.49
CA LYS A 45 -5.42 7.27 4.97
C LYS A 45 -6.56 6.63 4.20
N VAL A 46 -7.59 6.20 4.92
CA VAL A 46 -8.80 5.63 4.34
C VAL A 46 -9.97 6.39 4.92
N VAL A 47 -10.81 6.97 4.06
CA VAL A 47 -12.04 7.66 4.44
C VAL A 47 -13.21 6.95 3.81
N ILE A 48 -14.23 6.63 4.59
CA ILE A 48 -15.45 5.98 4.12
C ILE A 48 -16.64 6.74 4.66
N ASP A 49 -17.55 7.15 3.79
CA ASP A 49 -18.74 7.95 4.16
C ASP A 49 -18.38 9.23 4.93
N GLY A 50 -17.27 9.88 4.53
CA GLY A 50 -16.74 11.08 5.19
C GLY A 50 -16.06 10.83 6.54
N LYS A 51 -15.91 9.58 6.98
CA LYS A 51 -15.27 9.23 8.24
C LYS A 51 -13.92 8.55 7.99
N GLU A 52 -12.88 9.11 8.58
CA GLU A 52 -11.54 8.50 8.55
C GLU A 52 -11.53 7.22 9.37
N GLN A 53 -10.94 6.18 8.79
CA GLN A 53 -10.85 4.86 9.39
C GLN A 53 -9.56 4.70 10.16
N LYS A 54 -9.63 4.01 11.31
CA LYS A 54 -8.43 3.64 12.05
C LYS A 54 -7.69 2.56 11.27
N ILE A 55 -6.43 2.81 10.95
CA ILE A 55 -5.57 1.85 10.27
C ILE A 55 -4.54 1.31 11.27
N GLU A 56 -4.48 -0.01 11.37
CA GLU A 56 -3.49 -0.72 12.18
C GLU A 56 -2.72 -1.69 11.28
N GLY A 57 -1.39 -1.61 11.28
CA GLY A 57 -0.53 -2.47 10.45
C GLY A 57 0.17 -1.71 9.33
N ALA A 58 0.78 -2.47 8.42
CA ALA A 58 1.62 -1.93 7.36
C ALA A 58 0.85 -1.73 6.05
N VAL A 59 1.49 -1.03 5.10
CA VAL A 59 1.08 -1.04 3.69
C VAL A 59 1.96 -2.02 2.94
N VAL A 60 1.34 -2.85 2.12
CA VAL A 60 2.01 -3.78 1.21
C VAL A 60 1.50 -3.54 -0.19
N CYS A 61 2.40 -3.31 -1.13
CA CYS A 61 2.07 -3.19 -2.55
C CYS A 61 2.82 -4.26 -3.34
N GLN A 62 2.08 -5.06 -4.12
CA GLN A 62 2.66 -6.09 -4.97
C GLN A 62 2.14 -6.00 -6.40
N ALA A 63 3.06 -5.78 -7.33
CA ALA A 63 2.78 -5.81 -8.76
C ALA A 63 2.75 -7.27 -9.25
N SER A 64 1.69 -7.66 -9.93
CA SER A 64 1.52 -8.99 -10.53
C SER A 64 0.45 -8.95 -11.61
N ASN A 65 0.70 -9.61 -12.74
CA ASN A 65 -0.25 -9.75 -13.85
C ASN A 65 -0.78 -8.41 -14.40
N GLY A 66 0.07 -7.38 -14.47
CA GLY A 66 -0.31 -6.05 -14.97
C GLY A 66 -1.12 -5.22 -13.98
N ASN A 67 -1.20 -5.64 -12.72
CA ASN A 67 -1.91 -4.94 -11.65
C ASN A 67 -1.02 -4.73 -10.44
N VAL A 68 -1.26 -3.65 -9.71
CA VAL A 68 -0.72 -3.39 -8.38
C VAL A 68 -1.80 -3.72 -7.35
N ASN A 69 -1.50 -4.69 -6.49
CA ASN A 69 -2.33 -5.09 -5.37
C ASN A 69 -1.85 -4.33 -4.15
N ILE A 70 -2.70 -3.45 -3.62
CA ILE A 70 -2.42 -2.61 -2.46
C ILE A 70 -3.21 -3.18 -1.28
N VAL A 71 -2.52 -3.50 -0.20
CA VAL A 71 -3.10 -3.94 1.06
C VAL A 71 -2.69 -2.94 2.14
N ILE A 72 -3.66 -2.46 2.90
CA ILE A 72 -3.49 -1.45 3.94
C ILE A 72 -4.00 -2.04 5.26
N GLY A 73 -3.11 -2.04 6.25
CA GLY A 73 -3.39 -2.53 7.58
C GLY A 73 -3.25 -4.05 7.71
N SER A 74 -3.77 -4.57 8.81
CA SER A 74 -3.67 -5.97 9.21
C SER A 74 -4.86 -6.35 10.11
N GLY A 75 -5.10 -7.65 10.27
CA GLY A 75 -6.17 -8.14 11.14
C GLY A 75 -7.57 -8.09 10.51
N ALA A 76 -8.60 -7.96 11.36
CA ALA A 76 -10.01 -8.11 10.96
C ALA A 76 -10.55 -6.95 10.09
N GLN A 77 -9.90 -5.80 10.11
CA GLN A 77 -10.24 -4.64 9.28
C GLN A 77 -9.10 -4.33 8.32
N GLY A 78 -9.00 -5.15 7.26
CA GLY A 78 -8.09 -4.93 6.16
C GLY A 78 -8.75 -4.08 5.07
N PHE A 79 -8.05 -3.06 4.60
CA PHE A 79 -8.43 -2.31 3.42
C PHE A 79 -7.52 -2.68 2.25
N GLY A 80 -8.01 -2.57 1.03
CA GLY A 80 -7.17 -2.84 -0.13
C GLY A 80 -7.77 -2.37 -1.43
N ALA A 81 -6.93 -2.28 -2.44
CA ALA A 81 -7.31 -1.92 -3.79
C ALA A 81 -6.45 -2.69 -4.80
N VAL A 82 -7.05 -2.99 -5.94
CA VAL A 82 -6.36 -3.48 -7.12
C VAL A 82 -6.47 -2.43 -8.20
N VAL A 83 -5.33 -1.94 -8.66
CA VAL A 83 -5.24 -0.97 -9.76
C VAL A 83 -4.34 -1.52 -10.85
N THR A 84 -4.48 -1.05 -12.09
CA THR A 84 -3.54 -1.44 -13.15
C THR A 84 -2.14 -0.88 -12.91
N GLU A 85 -1.12 -1.52 -13.49
CA GLU A 85 0.23 -0.95 -13.55
C GLU A 85 0.31 0.29 -14.45
N GLY A 86 1.41 1.05 -14.36
CA GLY A 86 1.65 2.29 -15.10
C GLY A 86 1.49 3.56 -14.28
N ASP A 87 1.53 4.72 -14.96
CA ASP A 87 1.45 6.06 -14.37
C ASP A 87 0.02 6.63 -14.35
N SER A 88 -0.87 6.07 -15.16
CA SER A 88 -2.30 6.41 -15.18
C SER A 88 -3.14 5.16 -14.89
N PRO A 89 -3.13 4.68 -13.63
CA PRO A 89 -3.77 3.42 -13.27
C PRO A 89 -5.30 3.52 -13.31
N THR A 90 -5.97 2.43 -13.66
CA THR A 90 -7.43 2.28 -13.49
C THR A 90 -7.73 1.41 -12.28
N VAL A 91 -8.83 1.67 -11.59
CA VAL A 91 -9.25 0.90 -10.41
C VAL A 91 -10.03 -0.32 -10.89
N LYS A 92 -9.57 -1.52 -10.53
CA LYS A 92 -10.24 -2.78 -10.84
C LYS A 92 -11.17 -3.21 -9.70
N SER A 93 -10.70 -3.07 -8.46
CA SER A 93 -11.50 -3.36 -7.27
C SER A 93 -10.96 -2.63 -6.03
N ALA A 94 -11.81 -2.50 -5.02
CA ALA A 94 -11.41 -2.09 -3.68
C ALA A 94 -12.20 -2.87 -2.63
N GLY A 95 -11.51 -3.37 -1.61
CA GLY A 95 -12.11 -3.97 -0.43
C GLY A 95 -11.98 -3.00 0.74
N LEU A 96 -13.12 -2.64 1.34
CA LEU A 96 -13.18 -1.59 2.36
C LEU A 96 -13.56 -2.12 3.74
N GLY A 97 -13.48 -3.45 3.91
CA GLY A 97 -13.83 -4.13 5.15
C GLY A 97 -15.32 -4.10 5.46
N SER A 98 -15.65 -4.21 6.75
CA SER A 98 -17.03 -4.12 7.22
C SER A 98 -17.20 -2.97 8.20
N LEU A 99 -18.17 -2.09 7.91
CA LEU A 99 -18.53 -0.96 8.77
C LEU A 99 -19.98 -1.12 9.19
N ASN A 100 -20.25 -1.07 10.50
CA ASN A 100 -21.60 -1.17 11.07
C ASN A 100 -22.40 -2.40 10.58
N GLY A 101 -21.73 -3.54 10.34
CA GLY A 101 -22.38 -4.76 9.85
C GLY A 101 -22.60 -4.81 8.33
N GLN A 102 -22.25 -3.74 7.60
CA GLN A 102 -22.28 -3.72 6.14
C GLN A 102 -20.91 -4.12 5.60
N SER A 103 -20.85 -4.98 4.58
CA SER A 103 -19.62 -5.27 3.83
C SER A 103 -19.50 -4.30 2.66
N LEU A 104 -18.36 -3.63 2.53
CA LEU A 104 -18.15 -2.58 1.55
C LEU A 104 -17.09 -2.99 0.51
N ALA A 105 -17.46 -2.90 -0.77
CA ALA A 105 -16.55 -3.19 -1.85
C ALA A 105 -16.88 -2.41 -3.13
N PHE A 106 -15.85 -2.19 -3.94
CA PHE A 106 -15.96 -1.73 -5.32
C PHE A 106 -15.43 -2.84 -6.24
N SER A 107 -16.12 -3.05 -7.36
CA SER A 107 -15.62 -3.84 -8.49
C SER A 107 -16.03 -3.13 -9.77
N GLU A 108 -15.08 -2.99 -10.69
CA GLU A 108 -15.32 -2.40 -12.00
C GLU A 108 -16.46 -3.14 -12.74
N GLY A 109 -17.29 -2.39 -13.46
CA GLY A 109 -18.45 -2.92 -14.19
C GLY A 109 -19.70 -3.14 -13.34
N THR A 110 -19.62 -2.98 -12.01
CA THR A 110 -20.80 -3.08 -11.14
C THR A 110 -21.71 -1.85 -11.32
N PRO A 111 -23.00 -2.02 -11.65
CA PRO A 111 -23.94 -0.91 -11.75
C PRO A 111 -24.01 -0.11 -10.45
N GLY A 112 -23.90 1.22 -10.54
CA GLY A 112 -23.98 2.11 -9.38
C GLY A 112 -22.68 2.28 -8.58
N ALA A 113 -21.61 1.56 -8.93
CA ALA A 113 -20.28 1.73 -8.35
C ALA A 113 -19.35 2.45 -9.35
N ASN A 114 -18.47 3.32 -8.86
CA ASN A 114 -17.45 3.97 -9.69
C ASN A 114 -16.17 4.15 -8.88
N ALA A 115 -15.02 4.22 -9.54
CA ALA A 115 -13.77 4.58 -8.90
C ALA A 115 -12.79 5.12 -9.92
N LYS A 116 -11.91 6.00 -9.48
CA LYS A 116 -10.78 6.53 -10.24
C LYS A 116 -9.53 6.51 -9.39
N ALA A 117 -8.38 6.34 -10.03
CA ALA A 117 -7.09 6.39 -9.38
C ALA A 117 -6.19 7.39 -10.08
N THR A 118 -5.36 8.06 -9.28
CA THR A 118 -4.22 8.83 -9.75
C THR A 118 -2.97 8.33 -9.03
N LYS A 119 -1.82 8.49 -9.68
CA LYS A 119 -0.54 8.06 -9.15
C LYS A 119 0.49 9.17 -9.33
N ASP A 120 1.21 9.45 -8.26
CA ASP A 120 2.37 10.36 -8.24
C ASP A 120 3.55 9.62 -7.61
N GLY A 121 4.46 9.13 -8.45
CA GLY A 121 5.56 8.26 -8.03
C GLY A 121 5.06 6.99 -7.34
N LYS A 122 5.21 6.92 -6.00
CA LYS A 122 4.73 5.79 -5.18
C LYS A 122 3.40 6.07 -4.48
N LYS A 123 2.85 7.28 -4.59
CA LYS A 123 1.59 7.68 -3.98
C LYS A 123 0.44 7.33 -4.90
N TYR A 124 -0.56 6.66 -4.35
CA TYR A 124 -1.82 6.39 -5.00
C TYR A 124 -2.91 7.16 -4.27
N HIS A 125 -3.76 7.83 -5.04
CA HIS A 125 -5.00 8.40 -4.56
C HIS A 125 -6.15 7.77 -5.33
N ILE A 126 -7.02 7.08 -4.60
CA ILE A 126 -8.14 6.30 -5.13
C ILE A 126 -9.41 6.83 -4.48
N GLU A 127 -10.37 7.26 -5.28
CA GLU A 127 -11.66 7.74 -4.78
C GLU A 127 -12.80 7.16 -5.62
N GLY A 128 -13.95 6.96 -5.00
CA GLY A 128 -15.08 6.32 -5.67
C GLY A 128 -16.29 6.11 -4.79
N THR A 129 -17.20 5.31 -5.31
CA THR A 129 -18.43 4.86 -4.64
C THR A 129 -18.42 3.35 -4.59
N ALA A 130 -18.42 2.80 -3.38
CA ALA A 130 -18.52 1.37 -3.11
C ALA A 130 -19.96 0.95 -2.86
N ILE A 131 -20.26 -0.32 -3.13
CA ILE A 131 -21.50 -0.97 -2.71
C ILE A 131 -21.32 -1.44 -1.27
N ALA A 132 -22.26 -1.09 -0.42
CA ALA A 132 -22.38 -1.54 0.96
C ALA A 132 -23.58 -2.48 1.10
N VAL A 133 -23.31 -3.73 1.45
CA VAL A 133 -24.31 -4.78 1.63
C VAL A 133 -24.47 -5.08 3.11
N ASP A 134 -25.68 -4.89 3.64
CA ASP A 134 -26.04 -5.33 4.98
C ASP A 134 -26.39 -6.83 4.95
N MET A 135 -25.71 -7.65 5.76
CA MET A 135 -26.00 -9.08 5.83
C MET A 135 -27.38 -9.39 6.45
N ALA A 136 -27.95 -8.47 7.21
CA ALA A 136 -29.33 -8.57 7.71
C ALA A 136 -30.37 -8.22 6.63
N ASN A 137 -29.98 -7.48 5.58
CA ASN A 137 -30.85 -7.09 4.47
C ASN A 137 -30.09 -6.99 3.12
N PRO A 138 -29.64 -8.11 2.55
CA PRO A 138 -28.75 -8.11 1.38
C PRO A 138 -29.45 -7.68 0.07
N MET A 139 -30.78 -7.63 0.07
CA MET A 139 -31.59 -7.24 -1.10
C MET A 139 -31.66 -5.72 -1.34
N GLN A 140 -31.15 -4.92 -0.40
CA GLN A 140 -31.17 -3.46 -0.46
C GLN A 140 -29.76 -2.91 -0.30
N PRO A 141 -28.87 -3.09 -1.31
CA PRO A 141 -27.55 -2.50 -1.26
C PRO A 141 -27.64 -0.97 -1.22
N SER A 142 -26.68 -0.37 -0.54
CA SER A 142 -26.52 1.08 -0.48
C SER A 142 -25.17 1.49 -1.07
N ASN A 143 -25.05 2.75 -1.46
CA ASN A 143 -23.82 3.30 -2.01
C ASN A 143 -23.09 4.13 -0.96
N LYS A 144 -21.78 3.96 -0.84
CA LYS A 144 -20.94 4.70 0.12
C LYS A 144 -19.71 5.28 -0.57
N PRO A 145 -19.46 6.60 -0.46
CA PRO A 145 -18.25 7.19 -1.00
C PRO A 145 -17.04 6.71 -0.19
N PHE A 146 -15.91 6.56 -0.86
CA PHE A 146 -14.64 6.22 -0.23
C PHE A 146 -13.48 6.97 -0.88
N GLU A 147 -12.43 7.16 -0.09
CA GLU A 147 -11.15 7.74 -0.47
C GLU A 147 -10.03 6.91 0.18
N ILE A 148 -9.01 6.57 -0.59
CA ILE A 148 -7.80 5.88 -0.14
C ILE A 148 -6.61 6.69 -0.65
N GLU A 149 -5.81 7.20 0.27
CA GLU A 149 -4.49 7.76 -0.03
C GLU A 149 -3.44 6.85 0.57
N VAL A 150 -2.48 6.42 -0.23
CA VAL A 150 -1.50 5.42 0.21
C VAL A 150 -0.17 5.60 -0.51
N THR A 151 0.92 5.51 0.25
CA THR A 151 2.27 5.47 -0.32
C THR A 151 2.82 4.06 -0.26
N CYS A 152 3.02 3.46 -1.44
CA CYS A 152 3.66 2.16 -1.57
C CYS A 152 5.16 2.24 -1.21
N PRO A 153 5.74 1.19 -0.59
CA PRO A 153 7.14 1.15 -0.20
C PRO A 153 8.17 1.11 -1.34
#